data_AF-A0A976IC72-F1
#
_entry.id   AF-A0A976IC72-F1
#
_cell.length_a   1.000
_cell.length_b   1.000
_cell.length_c   1.000
_cell.angle_alpha   90.00
_cell.angle_beta   90.00
_cell.angle_gamma   90.00
#
_symmetry.space_group_name_H-M   'P 1'
#
loop_
_entity.id
_entity.type
_entity.pdbx_description
1 polymer ?
#
loop_
_entity_poly.entity_id
_entity_poly.type
_entity_poly.pdbx_seq_one_letter_code
_entity_poly.pdbx_strand_id
1 'polypeptide(L)'
;MAPKRRSRKTTKDVYANVSPEERTKLGAEAKERGNAAFAANDHATAIKEFTTAIAYEPTNVIYFSNRSAAYLSVGQATPAMQDAKSCIELDSKFAKGYARLGAAHFYIKNYAKAITAYTQGLTVEKGNKALQAGLTQAQAAQQVQDEEISGVEMDEATRKMKRMEIEEKINKARKEREERAKRAEKGFSEVIGIDLGTTYSCVGVWKDGQVEIIANSEGNRTTPSWVAFNDSERLIGEAAKIQAASNATNTVFDAKRIIGRSFSDDVVKKDAAHFPFTIKEGDDDKVLIEVEFKGQKKSFTPEEISSMVLLRMKETAEAFLGQSISQAVVTVPAYFNDQQRQSTKDAGAIAGLDVKRIINEPTAAALAYGLDTNAGTDGKACNVLIFDLGGGTFDVSILSIENGIFEVKSTGGDTHLGGEDFDNNMVEYLLSEFKRKNRELDPSTSARSMRRLRTACESAKRMLSTTTSASVEVDSLFDGVDFSSTSNNKLGEFNISGLERAKRGEPQVEVTFEIDANGILNVSARDKKTGAKAETTISNNRGRLSQEDIDRMVAEADKFKKDDAEMLRRIEARNDLEQFIYRAIEMAREKGDTNVESAIRDARDWLEDHEEATLRELEDKKRMLERMVRF
;
A
#
# COMPACT_ATOMS: atom_id res chain seq x y z
N MET A 1 44.75 -19.25 -65.15
CA MET A 1 43.50 -20.04 -65.31
C MET A 1 42.67 -19.91 -64.03
N ALA A 2 41.63 -19.08 -64.03
CA ALA A 2 40.67 -19.03 -62.92
C ALA A 2 39.64 -20.16 -63.05
N PRO A 3 39.20 -20.81 -61.95
CA PRO A 3 38.25 -21.91 -62.04
C PRO A 3 36.85 -21.40 -62.40
N LYS A 4 36.23 -22.03 -63.40
CA LYS A 4 34.86 -21.75 -63.86
C LYS A 4 33.87 -21.90 -62.70
N ARG A 5 33.08 -20.85 -62.44
CA ARG A 5 31.88 -20.90 -61.60
C ARG A 5 30.91 -21.94 -62.18
N ARG A 6 30.59 -22.99 -61.42
CA ARG A 6 29.48 -23.90 -61.70
C ARG A 6 28.17 -23.10 -61.64
N SER A 7 27.41 -23.06 -62.73
CA SER A 7 26.06 -22.51 -62.78
C SER A 7 25.14 -23.30 -61.82
N ARG A 8 24.53 -22.65 -60.84
CA ARG A 8 23.40 -23.22 -60.09
C ARG A 8 22.24 -23.41 -61.08
N LYS A 9 21.78 -24.65 -61.23
CA LYS A 9 20.54 -24.99 -61.96
C LYS A 9 19.41 -24.13 -61.39
N THR A 10 18.80 -23.30 -62.23
CA THR A 10 17.54 -22.61 -61.92
C THR A 10 16.45 -23.66 -61.77
N THR A 11 15.97 -23.87 -60.55
CA THR A 11 14.71 -24.56 -60.28
C THR A 11 13.60 -23.79 -61.01
N LYS A 12 12.85 -24.47 -61.89
CA LYS A 12 11.66 -23.90 -62.53
C LYS A 12 10.73 -23.34 -61.45
N ASP A 13 10.38 -22.05 -61.53
CA ASP A 13 9.36 -21.47 -60.66
C ASP A 13 8.02 -22.14 -60.99
N VAL A 14 7.54 -22.96 -60.05
CA VAL A 14 6.32 -23.77 -60.20
C VAL A 14 5.06 -22.88 -60.21
N TYR A 15 5.20 -21.60 -59.83
CA TYR A 15 4.11 -20.62 -59.75
C TYR A 15 4.29 -19.44 -60.72
N ALA A 16 5.08 -19.61 -61.78
CA ALA A 16 5.33 -18.57 -62.80
C ALA A 16 4.05 -18.07 -63.53
N ASN A 17 2.96 -18.85 -63.50
CA ASN A 17 1.69 -18.53 -64.13
C ASN A 17 0.66 -17.88 -63.19
N VAL A 18 1.02 -17.64 -61.92
CA VAL A 18 0.15 -17.02 -60.91
C VAL A 18 0.53 -15.54 -60.78
N SER A 19 -0.46 -14.64 -60.73
CA SER A 19 -0.18 -13.21 -60.61
C SER A 19 0.54 -12.87 -59.29
N PRO A 20 1.38 -11.81 -59.24
CA PRO A 20 2.06 -11.42 -58.01
C PRO A 20 1.11 -11.18 -56.83
N GLU A 21 -0.04 -10.55 -57.07
CA GLU A 21 -1.06 -10.27 -56.06
C GLU A 21 -1.68 -11.56 -55.49
N GLU A 22 -1.95 -12.52 -56.37
CA GLU A 22 -2.48 -13.82 -55.99
C GLU A 22 -1.44 -14.66 -55.23
N ARG A 23 -0.16 -14.57 -55.60
CA ARG A 23 0.95 -15.19 -54.83
C ARG A 23 1.06 -14.60 -53.43
N THR A 24 0.98 -13.28 -53.27
CA THR A 24 1.00 -12.63 -51.94
C THR A 24 -0.18 -13.09 -51.09
N LYS A 25 -1.39 -13.18 -51.66
CA LYS A 25 -2.58 -13.67 -50.96
C LYS A 25 -2.40 -15.13 -50.52
N LEU A 26 -2.01 -16.02 -51.42
CA LEU A 26 -1.81 -17.45 -51.12
C LEU A 26 -0.69 -17.69 -50.12
N GLY A 27 0.39 -16.89 -50.19
CA GLY A 27 1.48 -16.88 -49.21
C GLY A 27 1.00 -16.49 -47.81
N ALA A 28 0.18 -15.44 -47.72
CA ALA A 28 -0.41 -14.99 -46.45
C ALA A 28 -1.36 -16.04 -45.85
N GLU A 29 -2.20 -16.66 -46.66
CA GLU A 29 -3.09 -17.74 -46.22
C GLU A 29 -2.32 -18.97 -45.72
N ALA A 30 -1.25 -19.36 -46.42
CA ALA A 30 -0.36 -20.43 -45.98
C ALA A 30 0.35 -20.08 -44.66
N LYS A 31 0.78 -18.83 -44.50
CA LYS A 31 1.34 -18.33 -43.23
C LYS A 31 0.31 -18.42 -42.10
N GLU A 32 -0.95 -18.06 -42.32
CA GLU A 32 -1.98 -18.16 -41.27
C GLU A 32 -2.26 -19.62 -40.88
N ARG A 33 -2.36 -20.54 -41.86
CA ARG A 33 -2.48 -21.99 -41.56
C ARG A 33 -1.26 -22.51 -40.81
N GLY A 34 -0.05 -22.08 -41.20
CA GLY A 34 1.19 -22.42 -40.50
C GLY A 34 1.23 -21.90 -39.07
N ASN A 35 0.76 -20.67 -38.83
CA ASN A 35 0.65 -20.09 -37.49
C ASN A 35 -0.36 -20.86 -36.64
N ALA A 36 -1.53 -21.21 -37.19
CA ALA A 36 -2.55 -22.00 -36.50
C ALA A 36 -2.02 -23.39 -36.13
N ALA A 37 -1.34 -24.08 -37.06
CA ALA A 37 -0.70 -25.37 -36.79
C ALA A 37 0.40 -25.26 -35.72
N PHE A 38 1.22 -24.19 -35.77
CA PHE A 38 2.25 -23.94 -34.77
C PHE A 38 1.66 -23.72 -33.38
N ALA A 39 0.56 -22.95 -33.27
CA ALA A 39 -0.16 -22.75 -32.01
C ALA A 39 -0.81 -24.04 -31.48
N ALA A 40 -1.22 -24.94 -32.37
CA ALA A 40 -1.75 -26.26 -32.02
C ALA A 40 -0.66 -27.30 -31.68
N ASN A 41 0.63 -26.90 -31.61
CA ASN A 41 1.80 -27.77 -31.46
C ASN A 41 1.99 -28.81 -32.60
N ASP A 42 1.30 -28.65 -33.73
CA ASP A 42 1.55 -29.43 -34.94
C ASP A 42 2.66 -28.78 -35.78
N HIS A 43 3.89 -28.94 -35.30
CA HIS A 43 5.06 -28.32 -35.92
C HIS A 43 5.40 -28.91 -37.30
N ALA A 44 5.01 -30.17 -37.58
CA ALA A 44 5.22 -30.78 -38.89
C ALA A 44 4.35 -30.09 -39.95
N THR A 45 3.06 -29.87 -39.65
CA THR A 45 2.17 -29.11 -40.53
C THR A 45 2.59 -27.66 -40.63
N ALA A 46 3.04 -27.03 -39.53
CA ALA A 46 3.55 -25.66 -39.58
C ALA A 46 4.74 -25.50 -40.53
N ILE A 47 5.72 -26.42 -40.49
CA ILE A 47 6.88 -26.42 -41.42
C ILE A 47 6.42 -26.55 -42.87
N LYS A 48 5.45 -27.43 -43.12
CA LYS A 48 4.89 -27.64 -44.46
C LYS A 48 4.23 -26.36 -44.98
N GLU A 49 3.34 -25.75 -44.20
CA GLU A 49 2.61 -24.55 -44.61
C GLU A 49 3.54 -23.32 -44.76
N PHE A 50 4.54 -23.13 -43.90
CA PHE A 50 5.52 -22.07 -44.11
C PHE A 50 6.43 -22.34 -45.32
N THR A 51 6.71 -23.60 -45.64
CA THR A 51 7.41 -23.96 -46.88
C THR A 51 6.58 -23.61 -48.11
N THR A 52 5.28 -23.85 -48.05
CA THR A 52 4.33 -23.40 -49.07
C THR A 52 4.30 -21.88 -49.18
N ALA A 53 4.27 -21.15 -48.05
CA ALA A 53 4.31 -19.69 -48.04
C ALA A 53 5.59 -19.13 -48.70
N ILE A 54 6.75 -19.70 -48.40
CA ILE A 54 8.04 -19.33 -49.00
C ILE A 54 8.06 -19.63 -50.50
N ALA A 55 7.41 -20.71 -50.94
CA ALA A 55 7.34 -21.03 -52.36
C ALA A 55 6.51 -19.99 -53.15
N TYR A 56 5.46 -19.43 -52.52
CA TYR A 56 4.70 -18.32 -53.09
C TYR A 56 5.47 -17.00 -53.04
N GLU A 57 6.12 -16.66 -51.92
CA GLU A 57 6.84 -15.41 -51.74
C GLU A 57 8.25 -15.63 -51.13
N PRO A 58 9.27 -15.94 -51.95
CA PRO A 58 10.60 -16.34 -51.48
C PRO A 58 11.45 -15.19 -50.92
N THR A 59 10.94 -13.96 -50.97
CA THR A 59 11.61 -12.76 -50.43
C THR A 59 11.03 -12.31 -49.08
N ASN A 60 9.98 -12.97 -48.57
CA ASN A 60 9.31 -12.56 -47.34
C ASN A 60 10.01 -13.13 -46.09
N VAL A 61 10.74 -12.29 -45.37
CA VAL A 61 11.53 -12.67 -44.19
C VAL A 61 10.72 -13.25 -43.03
N ILE A 62 9.43 -12.92 -42.94
CA ILE A 62 8.55 -13.42 -41.88
C ILE A 62 8.36 -14.94 -42.04
N TYR A 63 8.24 -15.43 -43.26
CA TYR A 63 7.97 -16.85 -43.51
C TYR A 63 9.16 -17.72 -43.13
N PHE A 64 10.37 -17.29 -43.49
CA PHE A 64 11.61 -17.92 -43.05
C PHE A 64 11.76 -17.85 -41.52
N SER A 65 11.43 -16.73 -40.89
CA SER A 65 11.52 -16.58 -39.43
C SER A 65 10.57 -17.52 -38.68
N ASN A 66 9.35 -17.72 -39.20
CA ASN A 66 8.37 -18.62 -38.62
C ASN A 66 8.74 -20.08 -38.84
N ARG A 67 9.22 -20.44 -40.04
CA ARG A 67 9.71 -21.80 -40.32
C ARG A 67 10.95 -22.17 -39.52
N SER A 68 11.87 -21.22 -39.33
CA SER A 68 13.04 -21.37 -38.45
C SER A 68 12.63 -21.74 -37.02
N ALA A 69 11.57 -21.10 -36.49
CA ALA A 69 11.01 -21.42 -35.19
C ALA A 69 10.46 -22.85 -35.14
N ALA A 70 9.67 -23.22 -36.16
CA ALA A 70 9.05 -24.55 -36.27
C ALA A 70 10.10 -25.67 -36.38
N TYR A 71 11.17 -25.46 -37.15
CA TYR A 71 12.30 -26.40 -37.21
C TYR A 71 12.99 -26.57 -35.85
N LEU A 72 13.18 -25.49 -35.09
CA LEU A 72 13.81 -25.58 -33.78
C LEU A 72 12.92 -26.33 -32.77
N SER A 73 11.59 -26.15 -32.85
CA SER A 73 10.63 -26.89 -32.01
C SER A 73 10.63 -28.40 -32.23
N VAL A 74 11.02 -28.87 -33.43
CA VAL A 74 11.20 -30.31 -33.74
C VAL A 74 12.66 -30.76 -33.63
N GLY A 75 13.53 -29.93 -33.03
CA GLY A 75 14.94 -30.23 -32.79
C GLY A 75 15.84 -30.19 -34.03
N GLN A 76 15.35 -29.67 -35.16
CA GLN A 76 16.11 -29.55 -36.41
C GLN A 76 16.86 -28.22 -36.47
N ALA A 77 17.97 -28.12 -35.74
CA ALA A 77 18.73 -26.87 -35.64
C ALA A 77 19.40 -26.42 -36.95
N THR A 78 19.88 -27.36 -37.77
CA THR A 78 20.56 -27.02 -39.04
C THR A 78 19.64 -26.28 -40.03
N PRO A 79 18.44 -26.78 -40.37
CA PRO A 79 17.52 -26.02 -41.22
C PRO A 79 17.00 -24.74 -40.54
N ALA A 80 16.81 -24.74 -39.22
CA ALA A 80 16.46 -23.52 -38.49
C ALA A 80 17.52 -22.41 -38.65
N MET A 81 18.81 -22.76 -38.58
CA MET A 81 19.92 -21.84 -38.82
C MET A 81 19.97 -21.34 -40.27
N GLN A 82 19.65 -22.20 -41.25
CA GLN A 82 19.61 -21.80 -42.66
C GLN A 82 18.52 -20.75 -42.91
N ASP A 83 17.31 -21.00 -42.40
CA ASP A 83 16.20 -20.04 -42.52
C ASP A 83 16.49 -18.72 -41.80
N ALA A 84 17.13 -18.78 -40.62
CA ALA A 84 17.53 -17.58 -39.90
C ALA A 84 18.58 -16.75 -40.68
N LYS A 85 19.53 -17.42 -41.35
CA LYS A 85 20.49 -16.75 -42.25
C LYS A 85 19.79 -16.16 -43.47
N SER A 86 18.84 -16.87 -44.07
CA SER A 86 18.03 -16.33 -45.19
C SER A 86 17.24 -15.09 -44.78
N CYS A 87 16.73 -15.01 -43.54
CA CYS A 87 16.12 -13.77 -43.03
C CYS A 87 17.10 -12.59 -43.06
N ILE A 88 18.32 -12.79 -42.58
CA ILE A 88 19.37 -11.76 -42.49
C ILE A 88 19.91 -11.38 -43.88
N GLU A 89 20.01 -12.35 -44.80
CA GLU A 89 20.43 -12.11 -46.19
C GLU A 89 19.38 -11.31 -46.99
N LEU A 90 18.09 -11.55 -46.73
CA LEU A 90 16.98 -10.84 -47.36
C LEU A 90 16.72 -9.46 -46.74
N ASP A 91 16.82 -9.34 -45.42
CA ASP A 91 16.70 -8.08 -44.69
C ASP A 91 17.65 -8.06 -43.47
N SER A 92 18.78 -7.37 -43.62
CA SER A 92 19.77 -7.21 -42.55
C SER A 92 19.30 -6.31 -41.41
N LYS A 93 18.18 -5.59 -41.56
CA LYS A 93 17.57 -4.79 -40.49
C LYS A 93 16.50 -5.56 -39.71
N PHE A 94 16.20 -6.79 -40.10
CA PHE A 94 15.20 -7.60 -39.43
C PHE A 94 15.77 -8.28 -38.17
N ALA A 95 15.67 -7.60 -37.02
CA ALA A 95 16.19 -8.05 -35.72
C ALA A 95 15.77 -9.48 -35.32
N LYS A 96 14.55 -9.89 -35.69
CA LYS A 96 14.04 -11.25 -35.41
C LYS A 96 14.84 -12.34 -36.14
N GLY A 97 15.47 -12.04 -37.28
CA GLY A 97 16.39 -12.96 -37.96
C GLY A 97 17.60 -13.31 -37.10
N TYR A 98 18.21 -12.29 -36.47
CA TYR A 98 19.31 -12.47 -35.51
C TYR A 98 18.87 -13.23 -34.26
N ALA A 99 17.67 -12.96 -33.76
CA ALA A 99 17.11 -13.71 -32.62
C ALA A 99 16.96 -15.21 -32.93
N ARG A 100 16.45 -15.55 -34.14
CA ARG A 100 16.34 -16.95 -34.59
C ARG A 100 17.71 -17.62 -34.75
N LEU A 101 18.69 -16.91 -35.29
CA LEU A 101 20.05 -17.43 -35.45
C LEU A 101 20.72 -17.69 -34.10
N GLY A 102 20.54 -16.76 -33.15
CA GLY A 102 21.01 -16.91 -31.77
C GLY A 102 20.38 -18.11 -31.08
N ALA A 103 19.07 -18.29 -31.20
CA ALA A 103 18.36 -19.43 -30.60
C ALA A 103 18.81 -20.77 -31.18
N ALA A 104 19.04 -20.84 -32.50
CA ALA A 104 19.49 -22.06 -33.15
C ALA A 104 20.94 -22.42 -32.78
N HIS A 105 21.83 -21.43 -32.63
CA HIS A 105 23.18 -21.63 -32.11
C HIS A 105 23.19 -22.05 -30.64
N PHE A 106 22.32 -21.45 -29.83
CA PHE A 106 22.15 -21.80 -28.42
C PHE A 106 21.69 -23.25 -28.26
N TYR A 107 20.75 -23.70 -29.10
CA TYR A 107 20.24 -25.07 -29.09
C TYR A 107 21.34 -26.12 -29.30
N ILE A 108 22.29 -25.87 -30.20
CA ILE A 108 23.44 -26.76 -30.45
C ILE A 108 24.60 -26.52 -29.48
N LYS A 109 24.38 -25.81 -28.37
CA LYS A 109 25.37 -25.46 -27.35
C LYS A 109 26.60 -24.71 -27.88
N ASN A 110 26.42 -23.96 -28.97
CA ASN A 110 27.46 -23.07 -29.50
C ASN A 110 27.21 -21.66 -28.99
N TYR A 111 27.43 -21.46 -27.69
CA TYR A 111 27.03 -20.24 -27.00
C TYR A 111 27.80 -19.02 -27.50
N ALA A 112 29.07 -19.15 -27.87
CA ALA A 112 29.86 -18.07 -28.49
C ALA A 112 29.21 -17.52 -29.77
N LYS A 113 28.72 -18.40 -30.66
CA LYS A 113 28.00 -17.96 -31.87
C LYS A 113 26.60 -17.42 -31.56
N ALA A 114 25.95 -17.93 -30.52
CA ALA A 114 24.67 -17.40 -30.05
C ALA A 114 24.81 -15.96 -29.53
N ILE A 115 25.81 -15.70 -28.68
CA ILE A 115 26.18 -14.37 -28.18
C ILE A 115 26.45 -13.43 -29.36
N THR A 116 27.25 -13.87 -30.34
CA THR A 116 27.56 -13.07 -31.52
C THR A 116 26.29 -12.66 -32.28
N ALA A 117 25.38 -13.62 -32.53
CA ALA A 117 24.13 -13.35 -33.24
C ALA A 117 23.21 -12.40 -32.47
N TYR A 118 23.06 -12.58 -31.15
CA TYR A 118 22.22 -11.68 -30.33
C TYR A 118 22.80 -10.27 -30.23
N THR A 119 24.12 -10.14 -30.05
CA THR A 119 24.81 -8.84 -30.04
C THR A 119 24.64 -8.12 -31.38
N GLN A 120 24.76 -8.83 -32.51
CA GLN A 120 24.49 -8.25 -33.83
C GLN A 120 23.01 -7.84 -34.00
N GLY A 121 22.06 -8.59 -33.43
CA GLY A 121 20.67 -8.16 -33.42
C GLY A 121 20.45 -6.86 -32.65
N LEU A 122 21.13 -6.67 -31.52
CA LEU A 122 21.02 -5.47 -30.69
C LEU A 122 21.67 -4.23 -31.31
N THR A 123 22.61 -4.39 -32.25
CA THR A 123 23.11 -3.24 -33.04
C THR A 123 22.09 -2.76 -34.05
N VAL A 124 21.21 -3.65 -34.52
CA VAL A 124 20.13 -3.36 -35.45
C VAL A 124 18.91 -2.76 -34.73
N GLU A 125 18.50 -3.33 -33.59
CA GLU A 125 17.37 -2.86 -32.79
C GLU A 125 17.75 -2.73 -31.31
N LYS A 126 18.20 -1.53 -30.94
CA LYS A 126 18.57 -1.21 -29.55
C LYS A 126 17.35 -1.28 -28.64
N GLY A 127 17.48 -1.98 -27.51
CA GLY A 127 16.39 -2.12 -26.53
C GLY A 127 15.42 -3.28 -26.79
N ASN A 128 15.67 -4.12 -27.80
CA ASN A 128 14.87 -5.32 -28.04
C ASN A 128 15.02 -6.33 -26.87
N LYS A 129 13.96 -6.47 -26.07
CA LYS A 129 13.95 -7.32 -24.86
C LYS A 129 14.23 -8.79 -25.14
N ALA A 130 13.79 -9.32 -26.29
CA ALA A 130 13.98 -10.74 -26.63
C ALA A 130 15.44 -11.04 -26.98
N LEU A 131 16.10 -10.14 -27.72
CA LEU A 131 17.53 -10.23 -28.00
C LEU A 131 18.38 -10.06 -26.73
N GLN A 132 18.01 -9.13 -25.85
CA GLN A 132 18.68 -8.92 -24.57
C GLN A 132 18.58 -10.17 -23.66
N ALA A 133 17.39 -10.74 -23.53
CA ALA A 133 17.17 -11.97 -22.76
C ALA A 133 17.97 -13.16 -23.32
N GLY A 134 17.97 -13.32 -24.65
CA GLY A 134 18.75 -14.35 -25.33
C GLY A 134 20.27 -14.18 -25.14
N LEU A 135 20.76 -12.93 -25.19
CA LEU A 135 22.16 -12.60 -24.94
C LEU A 135 22.58 -12.95 -23.51
N THR A 136 21.82 -12.52 -22.51
CA THR A 136 22.09 -12.84 -21.10
C THR A 136 22.12 -14.34 -20.86
N GLN A 137 21.17 -15.09 -21.43
CA GLN A 137 21.13 -16.54 -21.32
C GLN A 137 22.34 -17.21 -21.98
N ALA A 138 22.74 -16.75 -23.17
CA ALA A 138 23.90 -17.28 -23.88
C ALA A 138 25.22 -16.95 -23.18
N GLN A 139 25.35 -15.76 -22.58
CA GLN A 139 26.53 -15.36 -21.78
C GLN A 139 26.66 -16.20 -20.52
N ALA A 140 25.57 -16.41 -19.77
CA ALA A 140 25.58 -17.28 -18.61
C ALA A 140 25.96 -18.72 -18.98
N ALA A 141 25.41 -19.25 -20.08
CA ALA A 141 25.73 -20.59 -20.56
C ALA A 141 27.18 -20.73 -21.05
N GLN A 142 27.73 -19.69 -21.70
CA GLN A 142 29.14 -19.64 -22.11
C GLN A 142 30.07 -19.56 -20.91
N GLN A 143 29.76 -18.75 -19.91
CA GLN A 143 30.56 -18.63 -18.69
C GLN A 143 30.65 -19.98 -17.96
N VAL A 144 29.52 -20.68 -17.81
CA VAL A 144 29.50 -22.04 -17.25
C VAL A 144 30.33 -23.00 -18.09
N GLN A 145 30.26 -22.91 -19.43
CA GLN A 145 31.06 -23.74 -20.33
C GLN A 145 32.57 -23.44 -20.22
N ASP A 146 32.96 -22.18 -20.03
CA ASP A 146 34.35 -21.77 -19.87
C ASP A 146 34.91 -22.19 -18.50
N GLU A 147 34.09 -22.16 -17.45
CA GLU A 147 34.41 -22.70 -16.11
C GLU A 147 34.56 -24.24 -16.11
N GLU A 148 33.87 -24.96 -17.01
CA GLU A 148 34.09 -26.40 -17.22
C GLU A 148 35.44 -26.71 -17.93
N ILE A 149 35.96 -25.78 -18.73
CA ILE A 149 37.19 -25.95 -19.55
C ILE A 149 38.44 -25.49 -18.81
N SER A 150 38.33 -24.54 -17.85
CA SER A 150 39.48 -23.87 -17.21
C SER A 150 40.18 -24.65 -16.09
N GLY A 151 39.68 -25.83 -15.71
CA GLY A 151 40.44 -26.86 -14.99
C GLY A 151 41.35 -26.39 -13.85
N VAL A 152 40.77 -26.12 -12.67
CA VAL A 152 41.42 -26.60 -11.44
C VAL A 152 41.12 -28.10 -11.38
N GLU A 153 42.12 -28.95 -11.15
CA GLU A 153 41.92 -30.41 -11.05
C GLU A 153 40.84 -30.70 -10.01
N MET A 154 39.77 -31.33 -10.47
CA MET A 154 38.59 -31.64 -9.67
C MET A 154 38.15 -33.03 -10.10
N ASP A 155 38.02 -33.94 -9.14
CA ASP A 155 37.73 -35.34 -9.40
C ASP A 155 36.39 -35.55 -10.13
N GLU A 156 36.24 -36.70 -10.77
CA GLU A 156 35.10 -37.04 -11.62
C GLU A 156 33.76 -37.05 -10.85
N ALA A 157 33.78 -37.36 -9.55
CA ALA A 157 32.58 -37.37 -8.71
C ALA A 157 32.12 -35.93 -8.39
N THR A 158 33.06 -35.03 -8.12
CA THR A 158 32.76 -33.60 -7.87
C THR A 158 32.24 -32.91 -9.14
N ARG A 159 32.77 -33.26 -10.32
CA ARG A 159 32.21 -32.80 -11.61
C ARG A 159 30.79 -33.30 -11.85
N LYS A 160 30.52 -34.57 -11.53
CA LYS A 160 29.18 -35.16 -11.68
C LYS A 160 28.16 -34.52 -10.74
N MET A 161 28.56 -34.23 -9.50
CA MET A 161 27.70 -33.56 -8.50
C MET A 161 27.32 -32.14 -8.93
N LYS A 162 28.30 -31.32 -9.37
CA LYS A 162 28.01 -29.97 -9.88
C LYS A 162 27.14 -29.96 -11.13
N ARG A 163 27.33 -30.93 -12.04
CA ARG A 163 26.44 -31.10 -13.21
C ARG A 163 25.00 -31.41 -12.80
N MET A 164 24.82 -32.30 -11.82
CA MET A 164 23.50 -32.64 -11.28
C MET A 164 22.84 -31.42 -10.62
N GLU A 165 23.55 -30.65 -9.80
CA GLU A 165 22.99 -29.45 -9.15
C GLU A 165 22.59 -28.36 -10.16
N ILE A 166 23.38 -28.16 -11.22
CA ILE A 166 23.08 -27.20 -12.28
C ILE A 166 21.88 -27.67 -13.10
N GLU A 167 21.83 -28.95 -13.46
CA GLU A 167 20.73 -29.54 -14.22
C GLU A 167 19.43 -29.56 -13.41
N GLU A 168 19.52 -29.75 -12.10
CA GLU A 168 18.40 -29.62 -11.18
C GLU A 168 17.91 -28.16 -11.09
N LYS A 169 18.80 -27.18 -10.99
CA LYS A 169 18.44 -25.74 -11.02
C LYS A 169 17.80 -25.33 -12.35
N ILE A 170 18.32 -25.80 -13.47
CA ILE A 170 17.77 -25.51 -14.81
C ILE A 170 16.40 -26.18 -14.97
N ASN A 171 16.25 -27.45 -14.55
CA ASN A 171 14.98 -28.15 -14.61
C ASN A 171 13.94 -27.53 -13.67
N LYS A 172 14.34 -27.07 -12.48
CA LYS A 172 13.48 -26.32 -11.56
C LYS A 172 12.99 -25.02 -12.19
N ALA A 173 13.90 -24.20 -12.72
CA ALA A 173 13.54 -22.94 -13.39
C ALA A 173 12.68 -23.15 -14.65
N ARG A 174 12.91 -24.23 -15.40
CA ARG A 174 12.09 -24.62 -16.55
C ARG A 174 10.69 -25.04 -16.12
N LYS A 175 10.59 -25.87 -15.10
CA LYS A 175 9.30 -26.35 -14.56
C LYS A 175 8.49 -25.21 -13.97
N GLU A 176 9.12 -24.29 -13.24
CA GLU A 176 8.49 -23.05 -12.74
C GLU A 176 7.99 -22.16 -13.88
N ARG A 177 8.75 -22.02 -14.99
CA ARG A 177 8.30 -21.28 -16.18
C ARG A 177 7.13 -21.96 -16.89
N GLU A 178 7.18 -23.28 -17.05
CA GLU A 178 6.08 -24.06 -17.64
C GLU A 178 4.82 -24.01 -16.76
N GLU A 179 4.96 -24.03 -15.42
CA GLU A 179 3.85 -23.86 -14.49
C GLU A 179 3.29 -22.43 -14.49
N ARG A 180 4.13 -21.39 -14.55
CA ARG A 180 3.69 -19.99 -14.70
C ARG A 180 2.95 -19.76 -16.02
N ALA A 181 3.45 -20.32 -17.12
CA ALA A 181 2.78 -20.24 -18.42
C ALA A 181 1.42 -20.95 -18.41
N LYS A 182 1.33 -22.14 -17.80
CA LYS A 182 0.06 -22.87 -17.60
C LYS A 182 -0.92 -22.15 -16.66
N ARG A 183 -0.42 -21.43 -15.64
CA ARG A 183 -1.26 -20.59 -14.75
C ARG A 183 -1.81 -19.37 -15.49
N ALA A 184 -0.98 -18.72 -16.31
CA ALA A 184 -1.39 -17.61 -17.16
C ALA A 184 -2.44 -18.03 -18.21
N GLU A 185 -2.29 -19.20 -18.84
CA GLU A 185 -3.31 -19.78 -19.75
C GLU A 185 -4.65 -20.09 -19.05
N LYS A 186 -4.63 -20.33 -17.73
CA LYS A 186 -5.83 -20.56 -16.91
C LYS A 186 -6.39 -19.28 -16.26
N GLY A 187 -5.85 -18.11 -16.58
CA GLY A 187 -6.30 -16.83 -16.02
C GLY A 187 -5.93 -16.60 -14.55
N PHE A 188 -4.97 -17.35 -14.00
CA PHE A 188 -4.43 -17.07 -12.67
C PHE A 188 -3.38 -15.96 -12.77
N SER A 189 -3.76 -14.72 -12.42
CA SER A 189 -2.76 -13.68 -12.11
C SER A 189 -2.20 -13.91 -10.72
N GLU A 190 -0.93 -13.55 -10.48
CA GLU A 190 -0.42 -13.49 -9.11
C GLU A 190 -1.30 -12.55 -8.27
N VAL A 191 -1.46 -12.89 -6.99
CA VAL A 191 -2.22 -12.08 -6.03
C VAL A 191 -1.22 -11.26 -5.24
N ILE A 192 -1.37 -9.95 -5.27
CA ILE A 192 -0.53 -9.02 -4.50
C ILE A 192 -1.22 -8.64 -3.19
N GLY A 193 -0.45 -8.39 -2.14
CA GLY A 193 -0.93 -7.77 -0.91
C GLY A 193 -0.65 -6.28 -0.94
N ILE A 194 -1.68 -5.45 -0.79
CA ILE A 194 -1.54 -4.00 -0.73
C ILE A 194 -1.96 -3.52 0.64
N ASP A 195 -1.02 -2.88 1.33
CA ASP A 195 -1.34 -2.05 2.47
C ASP A 195 -1.71 -0.65 1.99
N LEU A 196 -3.00 -0.30 2.06
CA LEU A 196 -3.50 1.02 1.67
C LEU A 196 -3.58 1.90 2.92
N GLY A 197 -2.47 2.48 3.37
CA GLY A 197 -2.45 3.31 4.57
C GLY A 197 -2.91 4.76 4.33
N THR A 198 -3.23 5.46 5.42
CA THR A 198 -3.67 6.87 5.38
C THR A 198 -2.59 7.78 4.79
N THR A 199 -1.35 7.65 5.25
CA THR A 199 -0.24 8.51 4.83
C THR A 199 0.66 7.84 3.79
N TYR A 200 0.92 6.54 3.93
CA TYR A 200 1.74 5.75 3.02
C TYR A 200 1.06 4.43 2.71
N SER A 201 1.27 3.96 1.49
CA SER A 201 0.87 2.63 1.03
C SER A 201 2.09 1.78 0.73
N CYS A 202 1.93 0.45 0.82
CA CYS A 202 2.97 -0.54 0.57
C CYS A 202 2.39 -1.69 -0.27
N VAL A 203 3.22 -2.33 -1.09
CA VAL A 203 2.81 -3.51 -1.87
C VAL A 203 3.83 -4.63 -1.71
N GLY A 204 3.32 -5.83 -1.46
CA GLY A 204 4.11 -7.05 -1.29
C GLY A 204 3.58 -8.21 -2.11
N VAL A 205 4.44 -9.18 -2.36
CA VAL A 205 4.10 -10.43 -3.06
C VAL A 205 4.76 -11.61 -2.36
N TRP A 206 4.04 -12.74 -2.27
CA TRP A 206 4.64 -13.99 -1.81
C TRP A 206 5.34 -14.67 -2.99
N LYS A 207 6.66 -14.80 -2.93
CA LYS A 207 7.47 -15.36 -4.02
C LYS A 207 8.64 -16.16 -3.48
N ASP A 208 8.90 -17.31 -4.09
CA ASP A 208 10.03 -18.18 -3.76
C ASP A 208 10.08 -18.60 -2.27
N GLY A 209 8.90 -18.71 -1.64
CA GLY A 209 8.75 -19.14 -0.24
C GLY A 209 8.90 -18.04 0.80
N GLN A 210 8.99 -16.77 0.37
CA GLN A 210 9.12 -15.61 1.27
C GLN A 210 8.25 -14.44 0.82
N VAL A 211 8.04 -13.48 1.71
CA VAL A 211 7.41 -12.19 1.39
C VAL A 211 8.47 -11.27 0.78
N GLU A 212 8.17 -10.70 -0.39
CA GLU A 212 8.97 -9.66 -1.02
C GLU A 212 8.19 -8.33 -0.98
N ILE A 213 8.76 -7.32 -0.31
CA ILE A 213 8.23 -5.95 -0.31
C ILE A 213 8.82 -5.19 -1.49
N ILE A 214 7.95 -4.75 -2.40
CA ILE A 214 8.35 -4.23 -3.70
C ILE A 214 8.67 -2.73 -3.57
N ALA A 215 9.86 -2.33 -4.01
CA ALA A 215 10.23 -0.92 -4.12
C ALA A 215 9.54 -0.27 -5.34
N ASN A 216 9.09 0.98 -5.17
CA ASN A 216 8.56 1.79 -6.27
C ASN A 216 9.67 2.27 -7.22
N SER A 217 9.29 3.02 -8.26
CA SER A 217 10.20 3.57 -9.26
C SER A 217 11.32 4.45 -8.69
N GLU A 218 11.09 5.04 -7.53
CA GLU A 218 12.01 5.90 -6.78
C GLU A 218 12.92 5.10 -5.83
N GLY A 219 12.73 3.78 -5.72
CA GLY A 219 13.50 2.89 -4.86
C GLY A 219 12.98 2.79 -3.41
N ASN A 220 11.84 3.41 -3.10
CA ASN A 220 11.22 3.38 -1.78
C ASN A 220 10.28 2.19 -1.64
N ARG A 221 10.29 1.52 -0.49
CA ARG A 221 9.38 0.40 -0.19
C ARG A 221 7.97 0.84 0.24
N THR A 222 7.77 2.14 0.43
CA THR A 222 6.48 2.74 0.70
C THR A 222 6.27 3.91 -0.24
N THR A 223 5.02 4.20 -0.56
CA THR A 223 4.63 5.29 -1.46
C THR A 223 3.63 6.17 -0.73
N PRO A 224 3.80 7.50 -0.70
CA PRO A 224 2.82 8.40 -0.09
C PRO A 224 1.42 8.20 -0.71
N SER A 225 0.38 8.14 0.12
CA SER A 225 -1.03 8.10 -0.29
C SER A 225 -1.53 9.48 -0.73
N TRP A 226 -0.83 10.08 -1.70
CA TRP A 226 -0.99 11.44 -2.17
C TRP A 226 -1.31 11.45 -3.66
N VAL A 227 -2.30 12.26 -4.07
CA VAL A 227 -2.69 12.44 -5.47
C VAL A 227 -2.81 13.93 -5.76
N ALA A 228 -2.09 14.42 -6.76
CA ALA A 228 -2.13 15.81 -7.17
C ALA A 228 -2.58 15.96 -8.62
N PHE A 229 -3.34 17.01 -8.89
CA PHE A 229 -3.91 17.31 -10.19
C PHE A 229 -3.31 18.61 -10.72
N ASN A 230 -2.90 18.57 -11.99
CA ASN A 230 -2.28 19.66 -12.71
C ASN A 230 -2.91 19.80 -14.10
N ASP A 231 -2.53 20.83 -14.86
CA ASP A 231 -3.12 21.11 -16.17
C ASP A 231 -2.85 20.03 -17.23
N SER A 232 -1.81 19.22 -17.04
CA SER A 232 -1.37 18.19 -17.97
C SER A 232 -1.67 16.78 -17.48
N GLU A 233 -1.30 16.48 -16.24
CA GLU A 233 -1.19 15.13 -15.72
C GLU A 233 -1.71 15.00 -14.28
N ARG A 234 -1.79 13.75 -13.81
CA ARG A 234 -2.06 13.42 -12.41
C ARG A 234 -0.78 12.86 -11.82
N LEU A 235 -0.31 13.44 -10.73
CA LEU A 235 0.84 12.96 -9.99
C LEU A 235 0.36 12.12 -8.80
N ILE A 236 1.05 11.01 -8.51
CA ILE A 236 0.71 10.09 -7.42
C ILE A 236 2.01 9.77 -6.67
N GLY A 237 1.95 9.68 -5.34
CA GLY A 237 3.11 9.33 -4.51
C GLY A 237 4.03 10.51 -4.23
N GLU A 238 5.34 10.28 -4.30
CA GLU A 238 6.36 11.29 -3.98
C GLU A 238 6.23 12.54 -4.85
N ALA A 239 5.96 12.37 -6.15
CA ALA A 239 5.76 13.48 -7.07
C ALA A 239 4.61 14.41 -6.63
N ALA A 240 3.51 13.84 -6.09
CA ALA A 240 2.41 14.62 -5.54
C ALA A 240 2.80 15.30 -4.22
N LYS A 241 3.51 14.57 -3.33
CA LYS A 241 3.96 15.09 -2.02
C LYS A 241 4.92 16.28 -2.17
N ILE A 242 5.85 16.23 -3.13
CA ILE A 242 6.86 17.29 -3.37
C ILE A 242 6.20 18.60 -3.81
N GLN A 243 5.20 18.56 -4.70
CA GLN A 243 4.56 19.78 -5.21
C GLN A 243 3.47 20.36 -4.29
N ALA A 244 3.14 19.67 -3.20
CA ALA A 244 1.98 19.99 -2.35
C ALA A 244 1.99 21.44 -1.82
N ALA A 245 3.17 22.02 -1.56
CA ALA A 245 3.27 23.39 -1.06
C ALA A 245 2.92 24.45 -2.13
N SER A 246 3.19 24.18 -3.41
CA SER A 246 2.88 25.09 -4.52
C SER A 246 1.50 24.86 -5.14
N ASN A 247 0.91 23.68 -4.92
CA ASN A 247 -0.37 23.26 -5.51
C ASN A 247 -1.30 22.66 -4.45
N ALA A 248 -1.44 23.34 -3.30
CA ALA A 248 -2.09 22.79 -2.11
C ALA A 248 -3.57 22.44 -2.33
N THR A 249 -4.32 23.27 -3.05
CA THR A 249 -5.77 23.10 -3.28
C THR A 249 -6.11 21.96 -4.24
N ASN A 250 -5.15 21.51 -5.06
CA ASN A 250 -5.33 20.39 -6.00
C ASN A 250 -4.45 19.18 -5.64
N THR A 251 -3.90 19.14 -4.42
CA THR A 251 -3.14 18.00 -3.90
C THR A 251 -3.93 17.36 -2.76
N VAL A 252 -4.49 16.18 -3.05
CA VAL A 252 -5.33 15.41 -2.15
C VAL A 252 -4.49 14.38 -1.38
N PHE A 253 -4.73 14.30 -0.08
CA PHE A 253 -4.13 13.35 0.87
C PHE A 253 -5.16 13.02 1.95
N ASP A 254 -4.86 12.05 2.81
CA ASP A 254 -5.75 11.59 3.89
C ASP A 254 -7.17 11.18 3.45
N ALA A 255 -7.34 10.82 2.17
CA ALA A 255 -8.63 10.36 1.64
C ALA A 255 -9.19 9.16 2.43
N LYS A 256 -8.31 8.35 3.05
CA LYS A 256 -8.70 7.22 3.90
C LYS A 256 -9.42 7.64 5.20
N ARG A 257 -9.26 8.88 5.68
CA ARG A 257 -10.01 9.39 6.84
C ARG A 257 -11.50 9.62 6.51
N ILE A 258 -11.80 9.95 5.25
CA ILE A 258 -13.14 10.33 4.77
C ILE A 258 -13.79 9.29 3.85
N ILE A 259 -13.09 8.20 3.51
CA ILE A 259 -13.64 7.11 2.68
C ILE A 259 -14.80 6.42 3.40
N GLY A 260 -15.90 6.16 2.67
CA GLY A 260 -17.08 5.49 3.21
C GLY A 260 -17.81 6.24 4.33
N ARG A 261 -17.57 7.55 4.49
CA ARG A 261 -18.29 8.44 5.40
C ARG A 261 -19.24 9.35 4.65
N SER A 262 -20.22 9.88 5.37
CA SER A 262 -21.16 10.87 4.85
C SER A 262 -20.61 12.28 5.03
N PHE A 263 -20.98 13.22 4.16
CA PHE A 263 -20.53 14.62 4.26
C PHE A 263 -21.05 15.29 5.54
N SER A 264 -22.23 14.88 6.01
CA SER A 264 -22.80 15.36 7.26
C SER A 264 -22.08 14.89 8.54
N ASP A 265 -21.20 13.88 8.48
CA ASP A 265 -20.45 13.38 9.65
C ASP A 265 -19.61 14.50 10.29
N ASP A 266 -19.72 14.67 11.61
CA ASP A 266 -18.95 15.68 12.36
C ASP A 266 -17.43 15.47 12.23
N VAL A 267 -17.02 14.22 12.12
CA VAL A 267 -15.63 13.82 11.86
C VAL A 267 -15.15 14.34 10.50
N VAL A 268 -15.96 14.21 9.45
CA VAL A 268 -15.65 14.73 8.12
C VAL A 268 -15.58 16.25 8.13
N LYS A 269 -16.53 16.92 8.78
CA LYS A 269 -16.54 18.38 8.93
C LYS A 269 -15.30 18.90 9.68
N LYS A 270 -14.88 18.19 10.73
CA LYS A 270 -13.67 18.52 11.50
C LYS A 270 -12.40 18.36 10.66
N ASP A 271 -12.29 17.28 9.90
CA ASP A 271 -11.16 17.06 8.99
C ASP A 271 -11.14 18.10 7.86
N ALA A 272 -12.31 18.44 7.30
CA ALA A 272 -12.45 19.43 6.24
C ALA A 272 -11.82 20.78 6.58
N ALA A 273 -11.88 21.19 7.85
CA ALA A 273 -11.27 22.42 8.33
C ALA A 273 -9.73 22.44 8.21
N HIS A 274 -9.10 21.26 8.10
CA HIS A 274 -7.65 21.10 8.02
C HIS A 274 -7.17 20.79 6.59
N PHE A 275 -8.08 20.48 5.68
CA PHE A 275 -7.74 20.19 4.29
C PHE A 275 -7.55 21.47 3.47
N PRO A 276 -6.47 21.58 2.69
CA PRO A 276 -6.29 22.70 1.78
C PRO A 276 -7.12 22.56 0.49
N PHE A 277 -7.60 21.35 0.18
CA PHE A 277 -8.49 21.06 -0.94
C PHE A 277 -9.95 21.16 -0.51
N THR A 278 -10.84 21.43 -1.46
CA THR A 278 -12.27 21.60 -1.18
C THR A 278 -12.95 20.24 -1.14
N ILE A 279 -13.75 20.00 -0.10
CA ILE A 279 -14.76 18.94 -0.10
C ILE A 279 -16.16 19.55 -0.18
N LYS A 280 -17.09 18.84 -0.82
CA LYS A 280 -18.48 19.25 -0.95
C LYS A 280 -19.42 18.05 -0.81
N GLU A 281 -20.67 18.35 -0.50
CA GLU A 281 -21.75 17.38 -0.54
C GLU A 281 -22.05 16.96 -1.98
N GLY A 282 -22.11 15.66 -2.21
CA GLY A 282 -22.61 15.04 -3.43
C GLY A 282 -23.99 14.45 -3.23
N ASP A 283 -24.45 13.70 -4.23
CA ASP A 283 -25.73 12.98 -4.15
C ASP A 283 -25.71 11.99 -2.97
N ASP A 284 -26.84 11.87 -2.27
CA ASP A 284 -27.02 11.00 -1.09
C ASP A 284 -26.00 11.24 0.04
N ASP A 285 -25.69 12.51 0.33
CA ASP A 285 -24.77 12.92 1.42
C ASP A 285 -23.34 12.34 1.24
N LYS A 286 -22.93 12.05 0.01
CA LYS A 286 -21.58 11.57 -0.28
C LYS A 286 -20.55 12.69 -0.18
N VAL A 287 -19.35 12.36 0.29
CA VAL A 287 -18.21 13.27 0.23
C VAL A 287 -17.68 13.33 -1.20
N LEU A 288 -17.58 14.53 -1.77
CA LEU A 288 -16.89 14.78 -3.03
C LEU A 288 -15.71 15.71 -2.82
N ILE A 289 -14.57 15.37 -3.41
CA ILE A 289 -13.33 16.16 -3.39
C ILE A 289 -13.26 16.95 -4.70
N GLU A 290 -13.30 18.28 -4.62
CA GLU A 290 -13.24 19.17 -5.78
C GLU A 290 -11.80 19.65 -6.02
N VAL A 291 -11.33 19.44 -7.25
CA VAL A 291 -9.99 19.84 -7.73
C VAL A 291 -10.08 20.44 -9.12
N GLU A 292 -9.11 21.26 -9.49
CA GLU A 292 -8.92 21.71 -10.87
C GLU A 292 -7.97 20.76 -11.61
N PHE A 293 -8.44 20.20 -12.72
CA PHE A 293 -7.67 19.29 -13.55
C PHE A 293 -7.88 19.64 -15.03
N LYS A 294 -6.79 19.97 -15.74
CA LYS A 294 -6.82 20.41 -17.14
C LYS A 294 -7.70 21.65 -17.37
N GLY A 295 -7.59 22.64 -16.49
CA GLY A 295 -8.40 23.87 -16.53
C GLY A 295 -9.90 23.66 -16.32
N GLN A 296 -10.32 22.52 -15.78
CA GLN A 296 -11.71 22.21 -15.47
C GLN A 296 -11.84 21.77 -14.02
N LYS A 297 -12.86 22.28 -13.33
CA LYS A 297 -13.27 21.76 -12.03
C LYS A 297 -13.79 20.33 -12.20
N LYS A 298 -13.22 19.40 -11.44
CA LYS A 298 -13.64 18.01 -11.35
C LYS A 298 -13.94 17.65 -9.91
N SER A 299 -14.82 16.69 -9.73
CA SER A 299 -15.18 16.15 -8.43
C SER A 299 -14.90 14.67 -8.45
N PHE A 300 -14.25 14.18 -7.40
CA PHE A 300 -13.90 12.78 -7.22
C PHE A 300 -14.43 12.30 -5.88
N THR A 301 -14.87 11.06 -5.80
CA THR A 301 -15.15 10.43 -4.50
C THR A 301 -13.84 10.01 -3.82
N PRO A 302 -13.82 9.81 -2.49
CA PRO A 302 -12.67 9.24 -1.80
C PRO A 302 -12.21 7.90 -2.39
N GLU A 303 -13.15 7.05 -2.83
CA GLU A 303 -12.87 5.78 -3.49
C GLU A 303 -12.09 5.97 -4.80
N GLU A 304 -12.46 6.98 -5.61
CA GLU A 304 -11.73 7.30 -6.84
C GLU A 304 -10.31 7.78 -6.51
N ILE A 305 -10.11 8.60 -5.48
CA ILE A 305 -8.77 9.04 -5.06
C ILE A 305 -7.93 7.84 -4.58
N SER A 306 -8.47 7.02 -3.69
CA SER A 306 -7.81 5.80 -3.20
C SER A 306 -7.52 4.80 -4.34
N SER A 307 -8.39 4.72 -5.35
CA SER A 307 -8.15 3.87 -6.53
C SER A 307 -6.91 4.30 -7.32
N MET A 308 -6.59 5.60 -7.37
CA MET A 308 -5.39 6.09 -8.04
C MET A 308 -4.12 5.65 -7.29
N VAL A 309 -4.16 5.63 -5.96
CA VAL A 309 -3.06 5.09 -5.13
C VAL A 309 -2.93 3.57 -5.34
N LEU A 310 -4.04 2.83 -5.31
CA LEU A 310 -4.06 1.38 -5.58
C LEU A 310 -3.56 1.04 -6.99
N LEU A 311 -3.91 1.85 -7.99
CA LEU A 311 -3.40 1.71 -9.35
C LEU A 311 -1.88 1.87 -9.38
N ARG A 312 -1.31 2.85 -8.67
CA ARG A 312 0.14 2.99 -8.56
C ARG A 312 0.79 1.79 -7.87
N MET A 313 0.14 1.19 -6.87
CA MET A 313 0.64 -0.03 -6.20
C MET A 313 0.61 -1.23 -7.16
N LYS A 314 -0.45 -1.37 -7.95
CA LYS A 314 -0.55 -2.35 -9.02
C LYS A 314 0.55 -2.17 -10.07
N GLU A 315 0.74 -0.95 -10.60
CA GLU A 315 1.79 -0.64 -11.58
C GLU A 315 3.19 -0.98 -11.05
N THR A 316 3.44 -0.70 -9.76
CA THR A 316 4.69 -1.03 -9.09
C THR A 316 4.92 -2.55 -9.06
N ALA A 317 3.91 -3.33 -8.71
CA ALA A 317 4.00 -4.78 -8.72
C ALA A 317 4.11 -5.37 -10.13
N GLU A 318 3.40 -4.82 -11.12
CA GLU A 318 3.48 -5.23 -12.53
C GLU A 318 4.88 -5.01 -13.10
N ALA A 319 5.49 -3.85 -12.80
CA ALA A 319 6.85 -3.53 -13.21
C ALA A 319 7.87 -4.52 -12.61
N PHE A 320 7.70 -4.88 -11.33
CA PHE A 320 8.57 -5.84 -10.64
C PHE A 320 8.40 -7.28 -11.13
N LEU A 321 7.16 -7.73 -11.34
CA LEU A 321 6.85 -9.10 -11.73
C LEU A 321 6.97 -9.34 -13.25
N GLY A 322 6.93 -8.28 -14.06
CA GLY A 322 7.02 -8.36 -15.52
C GLY A 322 5.77 -8.94 -16.18
N GLN A 323 4.62 -8.90 -15.49
CA GLN A 323 3.32 -9.41 -15.95
C GLN A 323 2.20 -8.52 -15.43
N SER A 324 1.02 -8.58 -16.05
CA SER A 324 -0.14 -7.83 -15.55
C SER A 324 -0.73 -8.48 -14.30
N ILE A 325 -1.21 -7.65 -13.37
CA ILE A 325 -1.80 -8.06 -12.10
C ILE A 325 -3.26 -7.62 -12.07
N SER A 326 -4.14 -8.56 -11.76
CA SER A 326 -5.59 -8.32 -11.72
C SER A 326 -6.22 -8.69 -10.39
N GLN A 327 -5.46 -9.24 -9.43
CA GLN A 327 -5.99 -9.76 -8.18
C GLN A 327 -5.17 -9.21 -7.00
N ALA A 328 -5.87 -8.81 -5.95
CA ALA A 328 -5.22 -8.27 -4.75
C ALA A 328 -5.94 -8.66 -3.46
N VAL A 329 -5.19 -8.63 -2.36
CA VAL A 329 -5.70 -8.50 -1.00
C VAL A 329 -5.38 -7.08 -0.53
N VAL A 330 -6.37 -6.37 0.01
CA VAL A 330 -6.21 -4.97 0.44
C VAL A 330 -6.46 -4.86 1.94
N THR A 331 -5.62 -4.11 2.65
CA THR A 331 -5.76 -3.88 4.09
C THR A 331 -6.81 -2.80 4.40
N VAL A 332 -7.42 -2.92 5.58
CA VAL A 332 -8.23 -1.87 6.23
C VAL A 332 -8.00 -1.90 7.75
N PRO A 333 -8.26 -0.81 8.48
CA PRO A 333 -8.27 -0.82 9.94
C PRO A 333 -9.24 -1.86 10.49
N ALA A 334 -8.93 -2.44 11.64
CA ALA A 334 -9.80 -3.44 12.26
C ALA A 334 -11.18 -2.85 12.60
N TYR A 335 -11.20 -1.59 13.02
CA TYR A 335 -12.40 -0.87 13.44
C TYR A 335 -13.17 -0.19 12.30
N PHE A 336 -12.79 -0.40 11.03
CA PHE A 336 -13.60 0.06 9.90
C PHE A 336 -14.98 -0.60 9.89
N ASN A 337 -16.01 0.22 9.69
CA ASN A 337 -17.38 -0.24 9.53
C ASN A 337 -17.62 -0.84 8.12
N ASP A 338 -18.81 -1.40 7.90
CA ASP A 338 -19.16 -2.08 6.65
C ASP A 338 -19.08 -1.15 5.42
N GLN A 339 -19.51 0.11 5.55
CA GLN A 339 -19.48 1.07 4.46
C GLN A 339 -18.03 1.41 4.07
N GLN A 340 -17.15 1.66 5.03
CA GLN A 340 -15.74 1.95 4.78
C GLN A 340 -14.99 0.76 4.15
N ARG A 341 -15.33 -0.47 4.59
CA ARG A 341 -14.81 -1.73 3.99
C ARG A 341 -15.27 -1.87 2.54
N GLN A 342 -16.55 -1.62 2.28
CA GLN A 342 -17.12 -1.70 0.94
C GLN A 342 -16.53 -0.63 0.03
N SER A 343 -16.43 0.62 0.47
CA SER A 343 -15.80 1.72 -0.27
C SER A 343 -14.33 1.44 -0.61
N THR A 344 -13.57 0.82 0.31
CA THR A 344 -12.19 0.41 0.03
C THR A 344 -12.11 -0.72 -1.01
N LYS A 345 -13.05 -1.67 -0.96
CA LYS A 345 -13.17 -2.73 -1.96
C LYS A 345 -13.52 -2.16 -3.34
N ASP A 346 -14.42 -1.18 -3.39
CA ASP A 346 -14.83 -0.48 -4.60
C ASP A 346 -13.66 0.33 -5.19
N ALA A 347 -12.85 0.99 -4.36
CA ALA A 347 -11.61 1.62 -4.79
C ALA A 347 -10.65 0.62 -5.49
N GLY A 348 -10.56 -0.61 -4.97
CA GLY A 348 -9.81 -1.69 -5.62
C GLY A 348 -10.40 -2.08 -6.98
N ALA A 349 -11.73 -2.21 -7.08
CA ALA A 349 -12.40 -2.50 -8.34
C ALA A 349 -12.17 -1.40 -9.39
N ILE A 350 -12.26 -0.12 -8.99
CA ILE A 350 -11.98 1.05 -9.86
C ILE A 350 -10.53 1.03 -10.35
N ALA A 351 -9.58 0.58 -9.54
CA ALA A 351 -8.17 0.40 -9.91
C ALA A 351 -7.93 -0.80 -10.86
N GLY A 352 -8.98 -1.55 -11.22
CA GLY A 352 -8.89 -2.75 -12.04
C GLY A 352 -8.26 -3.94 -11.29
N LEU A 353 -8.55 -4.05 -9.99
CA LEU A 353 -8.19 -5.17 -9.13
C LEU A 353 -9.44 -5.92 -8.67
N ASP A 354 -9.45 -7.23 -8.88
CA ASP A 354 -10.37 -8.15 -8.21
C ASP A 354 -9.88 -8.39 -6.78
N VAL A 355 -10.51 -7.68 -5.84
CA VAL A 355 -10.16 -7.72 -4.41
C VAL A 355 -10.66 -9.05 -3.81
N LYS A 356 -9.75 -10.03 -3.72
CA LYS A 356 -10.02 -11.38 -3.21
C LYS A 356 -10.35 -11.38 -1.72
N ARG A 357 -9.77 -10.44 -0.98
CA ARG A 357 -9.97 -10.31 0.46
C ARG A 357 -9.70 -8.88 0.90
N ILE A 358 -10.56 -8.39 1.79
CA ILE A 358 -10.24 -7.28 2.68
C ILE A 358 -9.73 -7.91 3.98
N ILE A 359 -8.52 -7.53 4.41
CA ILE A 359 -7.89 -8.04 5.63
C ILE A 359 -7.68 -6.90 6.62
N ASN A 360 -7.87 -7.17 7.91
CA ASN A 360 -7.59 -6.17 8.94
C ASN A 360 -6.08 -5.97 9.08
N GLU A 361 -5.63 -4.72 9.15
CA GLU A 361 -4.23 -4.31 9.37
C GLU A 361 -3.55 -5.08 10.51
N PRO A 362 -4.09 -5.13 11.74
CA PRO A 362 -3.45 -5.87 12.83
C PRO A 362 -3.43 -7.38 12.60
N THR A 363 -4.36 -7.94 11.82
CA THR A 363 -4.33 -9.36 11.45
C THR A 363 -3.23 -9.64 10.42
N ALA A 364 -3.03 -8.75 9.45
CA ALA A 364 -1.93 -8.85 8.50
C ALA A 364 -0.57 -8.74 9.21
N ALA A 365 -0.44 -7.83 10.17
CA ALA A 365 0.75 -7.70 11.01
C ALA A 365 1.02 -8.96 11.84
N ALA A 366 -0.03 -9.56 12.43
CA ALA A 366 0.10 -10.82 13.16
C ALA A 366 0.54 -11.98 12.26
N LEU A 367 0.02 -12.07 11.02
CA LEU A 367 0.46 -13.07 10.04
C LEU A 367 1.95 -12.91 9.71
N ALA A 368 2.41 -11.68 9.48
CA ALA A 368 3.82 -11.41 9.25
C ALA A 368 4.68 -11.84 10.45
N TYR A 369 4.27 -11.47 11.67
CA TYR A 369 4.96 -11.87 12.91
C TYR A 369 5.04 -13.39 13.08
N GLY A 370 3.91 -14.09 12.90
CA GLY A 370 3.83 -15.54 13.11
C GLY A 370 4.66 -16.33 12.09
N LEU A 371 4.70 -15.88 10.84
CA LEU A 371 5.52 -16.49 9.78
C LEU A 371 7.02 -16.31 10.06
N ASP A 372 7.45 -15.13 10.52
CA ASP A 372 8.87 -14.83 10.73
C ASP A 372 9.43 -15.46 12.02
N THR A 373 8.61 -15.58 13.07
CA THR A 373 9.08 -16.02 14.39
C THR A 373 8.79 -17.48 14.72
N ASN A 374 8.09 -18.21 13.84
CA ASN A 374 7.54 -19.54 14.13
C ASN A 374 6.71 -19.56 15.43
N ALA A 375 6.04 -18.45 15.76
CA ALA A 375 5.23 -18.37 16.97
C ALA A 375 4.11 -19.43 16.95
N GLY A 376 3.99 -20.19 18.04
CA GLY A 376 2.98 -21.24 18.19
C GLY A 376 3.22 -22.52 17.40
N THR A 377 4.37 -22.71 16.75
CA THR A 377 4.70 -23.96 16.03
C THR A 377 5.11 -25.12 16.94
N ASP A 378 5.33 -24.87 18.23
CA ASP A 378 5.64 -25.86 19.25
C ASP A 378 4.38 -26.52 19.86
N GLY A 379 3.21 -26.23 19.30
CA GLY A 379 1.92 -26.72 19.78
C GLY A 379 1.39 -25.98 21.01
N LYS A 380 2.01 -24.87 21.43
CA LYS A 380 1.49 -24.03 22.52
C LYS A 380 0.88 -22.75 21.95
N ALA A 381 -0.32 -22.43 22.42
CA ALA A 381 -0.96 -21.17 22.11
C ALA A 381 -0.09 -19.99 22.57
N CYS A 382 0.30 -19.14 21.63
CA CYS A 382 1.02 -17.89 21.86
C CYS A 382 0.03 -16.73 21.77
N ASN A 383 -0.15 -15.99 22.86
CA ASN A 383 -0.98 -14.79 22.84
C ASN A 383 -0.13 -13.59 22.44
N VAL A 384 -0.56 -12.88 21.39
CA VAL A 384 0.12 -11.72 20.83
C VAL A 384 -0.78 -10.51 20.93
N LEU A 385 -0.23 -9.38 21.38
CA LEU A 385 -0.87 -8.07 21.30
C LEU A 385 -0.24 -7.30 20.15
N ILE A 386 -1.07 -6.89 19.19
CA ILE A 386 -0.69 -5.98 18.12
C ILE A 386 -1.17 -4.60 18.50
N PHE A 387 -0.24 -3.66 18.61
CA PHE A 387 -0.50 -2.24 18.80
C PHE A 387 -0.09 -1.51 17.51
N ASP A 388 -1.07 -1.02 16.78
CA ASP A 388 -0.89 -0.36 15.48
C ASP A 388 -1.34 1.09 15.58
N LEU A 389 -0.41 2.03 15.53
CA LEU A 389 -0.66 3.47 15.57
C LEU A 389 -0.08 4.11 14.30
N GLY A 390 -0.94 4.25 13.30
CA GLY A 390 -0.58 4.75 11.98
C GLY A 390 -0.66 6.27 11.85
N GLY A 391 -0.78 6.74 10.61
CA GLY A 391 -0.91 8.17 10.30
C GLY A 391 -2.27 8.77 10.66
N GLY A 392 -3.34 7.97 10.70
CA GLY A 392 -4.66 8.47 11.09
C GLY A 392 -5.62 7.46 11.69
N THR A 393 -5.14 6.25 11.97
CA THR A 393 -5.91 5.17 12.58
C THR A 393 -5.08 4.54 13.69
N PHE A 394 -5.76 4.11 14.74
CA PHE A 394 -5.20 3.42 15.87
C PHE A 394 -5.98 2.12 16.10
N ASP A 395 -5.30 0.98 16.10
CA ASP A 395 -5.90 -0.32 16.37
C ASP A 395 -5.07 -1.09 17.43
N VAL A 396 -5.75 -1.78 18.33
CA VAL A 396 -5.18 -2.76 19.25
C VAL A 396 -5.92 -4.07 19.08
N SER A 397 -5.20 -5.14 18.79
CA SER A 397 -5.78 -6.48 18.67
C SER A 397 -5.02 -7.49 19.51
N ILE A 398 -5.77 -8.33 20.22
CA ILE A 398 -5.23 -9.49 20.95
C ILE A 398 -5.54 -10.72 20.11
N LEU A 399 -4.51 -11.47 19.74
CA LEU A 399 -4.60 -12.68 18.96
C LEU A 399 -4.02 -13.86 19.72
N SER A 400 -4.52 -15.06 19.44
CA SER A 400 -3.89 -16.31 19.82
C SER A 400 -3.37 -17.00 18.55
N ILE A 401 -2.12 -17.45 18.58
CA ILE A 401 -1.44 -18.15 17.49
C ILE A 401 -1.09 -19.54 17.96
N GLU A 402 -1.63 -20.57 17.30
CA GLU A 402 -1.37 -21.97 17.63
C GLU A 402 -1.32 -22.81 16.34
N ASN A 403 -0.18 -23.47 16.07
CA ASN A 403 0.00 -24.35 14.92
C ASN A 403 -0.39 -23.71 13.57
N GLY A 404 -0.09 -22.42 13.38
CA GLY A 404 -0.45 -21.66 12.18
C GLY A 404 -1.91 -21.21 12.10
N ILE A 405 -2.71 -21.45 13.14
CA ILE A 405 -4.06 -20.90 13.31
C ILE A 405 -3.93 -19.55 14.02
N PHE A 406 -4.47 -18.50 13.42
CA PHE A 406 -4.49 -17.15 13.96
C PHE A 406 -5.92 -16.80 14.34
N GLU A 407 -6.19 -16.63 15.63
CA GLU A 407 -7.52 -16.32 16.15
C GLU A 407 -7.52 -14.96 16.84
N VAL A 408 -8.28 -14.00 16.31
CA VAL A 408 -8.48 -12.70 16.96
C VAL A 408 -9.42 -12.90 18.15
N LYS A 409 -8.93 -12.59 19.36
CA LYS A 409 -9.69 -12.72 20.62
C LYS A 409 -10.46 -11.46 20.97
N SER A 410 -9.86 -10.30 20.71
CA SER A 410 -10.48 -9.00 20.90
C SER A 410 -9.78 -7.96 20.03
N THR A 411 -10.52 -6.93 19.65
CA THR A 411 -10.01 -5.78 18.90
C THR A 411 -10.71 -4.52 19.39
N GLY A 412 -9.98 -3.42 19.46
CA GLY A 412 -10.48 -2.09 19.78
C GLY A 412 -9.57 -1.05 19.17
N GLY A 413 -10.01 0.20 19.11
CA GLY A 413 -9.23 1.23 18.43
C GLY A 413 -10.00 2.53 18.23
N ASP A 414 -9.39 3.42 17.47
CA ASP A 414 -9.95 4.68 17.02
C ASP A 414 -9.58 4.89 15.54
N THR A 415 -10.58 4.92 14.66
CA THR A 415 -10.38 5.12 13.21
C THR A 415 -9.92 6.54 12.84
N HIS A 416 -9.77 7.43 13.82
CA HIS A 416 -9.52 8.86 13.63
C HIS A 416 -8.45 9.43 14.56
N LEU A 417 -7.55 8.57 15.04
CA LEU A 417 -6.41 8.92 15.87
C LEU A 417 -5.11 8.42 15.21
N GLY A 418 -4.15 9.31 15.00
CA GLY A 418 -2.82 8.91 14.53
C GLY A 418 -1.81 10.06 14.41
N GLY A 419 -0.77 9.79 13.63
CA GLY A 419 0.36 10.70 13.41
C GLY A 419 -0.01 12.11 12.96
N GLU A 420 -1.06 12.28 12.15
CA GLU A 420 -1.53 13.59 11.67
C GLU A 420 -2.14 14.45 12.79
N ASP A 421 -2.74 13.83 13.82
CA ASP A 421 -3.28 14.57 14.96
C ASP A 421 -2.13 15.12 15.84
N PHE A 422 -1.03 14.38 15.93
CA PHE A 422 0.20 14.88 16.56
C PHE A 422 0.80 16.04 15.77
N ASP A 423 0.80 15.94 14.43
CA ASP A 423 1.27 17.02 13.57
C ASP A 423 0.38 18.27 13.71
N ASN A 424 -0.95 18.10 13.78
CA ASN A 424 -1.91 19.19 14.04
C ASN A 424 -1.58 19.93 15.34
N ASN A 425 -1.38 19.20 16.45
CA ASN A 425 -1.05 19.80 17.74
C ASN A 425 0.27 20.59 17.68
N MET A 426 1.29 20.06 16.98
CA MET A 426 2.55 20.77 16.79
C MET A 426 2.38 22.04 15.93
N VAL A 427 1.58 21.96 14.86
CA VAL A 427 1.26 23.10 14.00
C VAL A 427 0.55 24.19 14.79
N GLU A 428 -0.47 23.85 15.59
CA GLU A 428 -1.20 24.81 16.42
C GLU A 428 -0.27 25.53 17.41
N TYR A 429 0.59 24.76 18.10
CA TYR A 429 1.59 25.31 19.00
C TYR A 429 2.53 26.29 18.30
N LEU A 430 3.15 25.88 17.19
CA LEU A 430 4.12 26.71 16.47
C LEU A 430 3.47 27.90 15.76
N LEU A 431 2.23 27.76 15.31
CA LEU A 431 1.44 28.85 14.75
C LEU A 431 1.16 29.92 15.83
N SER A 432 0.78 29.50 17.04
CA SER A 432 0.58 30.42 18.17
C SER A 432 1.88 31.14 18.55
N GLU A 433 3.01 30.43 18.47
CA GLU A 433 4.33 31.01 18.73
C GLU A 433 4.70 32.04 17.66
N PHE A 434 4.46 31.75 16.38
CA PHE A 434 4.68 32.68 15.28
C PHE A 434 3.87 33.96 15.46
N LYS A 435 2.55 33.85 15.71
CA LYS A 435 1.65 34.99 15.93
C LYS A 435 2.17 35.90 17.05
N ARG A 436 2.54 35.29 18.18
CA ARG A 436 3.10 35.99 19.35
C ARG A 436 4.42 36.70 19.04
N LYS A 437 5.31 36.10 18.23
CA LYS A 437 6.60 36.71 17.86
C LYS A 437 6.46 37.82 16.82
N ASN A 438 5.43 37.77 15.98
CA ASN A 438 5.34 38.57 14.76
C ASN A 438 4.10 39.48 14.70
N ARG A 439 3.72 40.11 15.82
CA ARG A 439 2.66 41.13 15.89
C ARG A 439 1.31 40.66 15.33
N GLU A 440 0.91 39.43 15.67
CA GLU A 440 -0.36 38.83 15.24
C GLU A 440 -0.49 38.59 13.71
N LEU A 441 0.63 38.57 12.97
CA LEU A 441 0.61 38.01 11.60
C LEU A 441 0.14 36.56 11.66
N ASP A 442 -0.79 36.20 10.76
CA ASP A 442 -1.51 34.92 10.82
C ASP A 442 -1.26 34.05 9.57
N PRO A 443 -0.28 33.12 9.63
CA PRO A 443 -0.02 32.16 8.57
C PRO A 443 -1.21 31.25 8.22
N SER A 444 -2.22 31.10 9.08
CA SER A 444 -3.37 30.23 8.82
C SER A 444 -4.21 30.67 7.61
N THR A 445 -4.09 31.94 7.22
CA THR A 445 -4.73 32.50 6.04
C THR A 445 -4.09 32.05 4.71
N SER A 446 -2.90 31.44 4.76
CA SER A 446 -2.15 30.99 3.59
C SER A 446 -1.97 29.48 3.58
N ALA A 447 -2.66 28.79 2.66
CA ALA A 447 -2.54 27.34 2.48
C ALA A 447 -1.09 26.90 2.22
N ARG A 448 -0.32 27.70 1.47
CA ARG A 448 1.11 27.46 1.24
C ARG A 448 1.91 27.51 2.53
N SER A 449 1.69 28.53 3.35
CA SER A 449 2.39 28.71 4.63
C SER A 449 2.07 27.58 5.60
N MET A 450 0.78 27.25 5.74
CA MET A 450 0.32 26.12 6.57
C MET A 450 0.90 24.80 6.10
N ARG A 451 0.98 24.55 4.79
CA ARG A 451 1.59 23.32 4.28
C ARG A 451 3.08 23.22 4.60
N ARG A 452 3.83 24.31 4.43
CA ARG A 452 5.27 24.36 4.76
C ARG A 452 5.52 24.15 6.26
N LEU A 453 4.71 24.79 7.11
CA LEU A 453 4.78 24.60 8.55
C LEU A 453 4.48 23.16 8.95
N ARG A 454 3.42 22.55 8.40
CA ARG A 454 3.06 21.14 8.66
C ARG A 454 4.18 20.18 8.24
N THR A 455 4.77 20.36 7.06
CA THR A 455 5.92 19.55 6.62
C THR A 455 7.10 19.66 7.58
N ALA A 456 7.38 20.86 8.11
CA ALA A 456 8.42 21.04 9.10
C ALA A 456 8.06 20.39 10.46
N CYS A 457 6.78 20.42 10.87
CA CYS A 457 6.29 19.73 12.07
C CYS A 457 6.42 18.20 11.95
N GLU A 458 6.00 17.60 10.82
CA GLU A 458 6.15 16.16 10.55
C GLU A 458 7.63 15.76 10.65
N SER A 459 8.53 16.56 10.05
CA SER A 459 9.97 16.33 10.11
C SER A 459 10.51 16.44 11.55
N ALA A 460 10.11 17.45 12.30
CA ALA A 460 10.52 17.64 13.69
C ALA A 460 9.99 16.51 14.60
N LYS A 461 8.73 16.10 14.45
CA LYS A 461 8.12 14.96 15.15
C LYS A 461 8.96 13.69 14.97
N ARG A 462 9.35 13.40 13.72
CA ARG A 462 10.18 12.23 13.38
C ARG A 462 11.58 12.34 13.99
N MET A 463 12.18 13.52 13.98
CA MET A 463 13.50 13.75 14.61
C MET A 463 13.44 13.56 16.13
N LEU A 464 12.41 14.11 16.78
CA LEU A 464 12.17 14.00 18.22
C LEU A 464 11.89 12.55 18.69
N SER A 465 11.68 11.61 17.77
CA SER A 465 11.57 10.19 18.11
C SER A 465 12.93 9.56 18.46
N THR A 466 14.05 10.21 18.12
CA THR A 466 15.41 9.75 18.44
C THR A 466 16.27 10.81 19.12
N THR A 467 15.91 12.09 19.02
CA THR A 467 16.61 13.21 19.66
C THR A 467 15.74 13.85 20.73
N THR A 468 16.37 14.49 21.72
CA THR A 468 15.67 15.20 22.79
C THR A 468 15.20 16.61 22.39
N SER A 469 15.66 17.11 21.23
CA SER A 469 15.29 18.42 20.67
C SER A 469 15.41 18.40 19.15
N ALA A 470 14.65 19.27 18.47
CA ALA A 470 14.69 19.45 17.02
C ALA A 470 14.47 20.93 16.66
N SER A 471 15.22 21.48 15.70
CA SER A 471 14.96 22.83 15.18
C SER A 471 13.88 22.77 14.09
N VAL A 472 12.89 23.65 14.16
CA VAL A 472 11.93 23.92 13.09
C VAL A 472 12.31 25.24 12.45
N GLU A 473 12.74 25.17 11.20
CA GLU A 473 13.17 26.31 10.41
C GLU A 473 12.39 26.33 9.09
N VAL A 474 11.70 27.45 8.84
CA VAL A 474 10.93 27.68 7.62
C VAL A 474 11.19 29.09 7.12
N ASP A 475 12.03 29.21 6.10
CA ASP A 475 12.35 30.49 5.46
C ASP A 475 11.11 31.14 4.87
N SER A 476 10.90 32.43 5.08
CA SER A 476 9.77 33.19 4.54
C SER A 476 8.43 32.44 4.74
N LEU A 477 8.15 32.02 5.97
CA LEU A 477 6.95 31.26 6.29
C LEU A 477 5.69 32.05 5.91
N PHE A 478 5.62 33.34 6.26
CA PHE A 478 4.49 34.22 5.96
C PHE A 478 4.94 35.67 5.84
N ASP A 479 4.44 36.41 4.84
CA ASP A 479 4.75 37.83 4.59
C ASP A 479 6.24 38.20 4.64
N GLY A 480 7.11 37.34 4.09
CA GLY A 480 8.55 37.59 4.06
C GLY A 480 9.28 37.27 5.38
N VAL A 481 8.57 36.85 6.42
CA VAL A 481 9.12 36.57 7.74
C VAL A 481 9.58 35.12 7.83
N ASP A 482 10.87 34.92 8.11
CA ASP A 482 11.44 33.62 8.45
C ASP A 482 10.91 33.14 9.81
N PHE A 483 10.62 31.85 9.91
CA PHE A 483 10.26 31.24 11.19
C PHE A 483 11.35 30.29 11.65
N SER A 484 11.84 30.52 12.86
CA SER A 484 12.67 29.56 13.58
C SER A 484 12.13 29.34 14.99
N SER A 485 12.05 28.07 15.36
CA SER A 485 11.77 27.64 16.72
C SER A 485 12.56 26.37 17.02
N THR A 486 13.36 26.38 18.06
CA THR A 486 13.93 25.14 18.59
C THR A 486 12.82 24.46 19.37
N SER A 487 12.33 23.34 18.87
CA SER A 487 11.33 22.50 19.54
C SER A 487 11.93 21.94 20.83
N ASN A 488 11.87 22.75 21.87
CA ASN A 488 12.06 22.36 23.26
C ASN A 488 10.72 22.56 23.95
N ASN A 489 10.31 21.59 24.77
CA ASN A 489 9.27 21.86 25.73
C ASN A 489 9.84 22.81 26.79
N LYS A 490 9.34 24.06 26.90
CA LYS A 490 9.77 24.98 27.98
C LYS A 490 9.27 24.39 29.30
N LEU A 491 10.14 23.64 29.97
CA LEU A 491 9.80 23.00 31.25
C LEU A 491 9.51 24.04 32.34
N GLY A 492 10.21 25.18 32.33
CA GLY A 492 10.00 26.28 33.28
C GLY A 492 11.03 27.40 33.13
N GLU A 493 10.94 28.41 33.99
CA GLU A 493 11.90 29.50 34.14
C GLU A 493 12.22 29.66 35.63
N PHE A 494 13.49 29.69 36.00
CA PHE A 494 13.92 29.73 37.40
C PHE A 494 14.87 30.90 37.64
N ASN A 495 14.59 31.66 38.69
CA ASN A 495 15.37 32.84 39.10
C ASN A 495 15.95 32.60 40.49
N ILE A 496 17.25 32.85 40.65
CA ILE A 496 17.91 32.87 41.96
C ILE A 496 18.00 34.32 42.47
N SER A 497 17.40 34.58 43.62
CA SER A 497 17.43 35.88 44.32
C SER A 497 18.06 35.74 45.71
N GLY A 498 18.56 36.83 46.29
CA GLY A 498 19.15 36.83 47.63
C GLY A 498 20.66 36.55 47.69
N LEU A 499 21.36 36.66 46.56
CA LEU A 499 22.83 36.65 46.54
C LEU A 499 23.38 37.89 47.26
N GLU A 500 24.35 37.71 48.16
CA GLU A 500 25.04 38.84 48.79
C GLU A 500 25.82 39.65 47.74
N ARG A 501 25.92 40.97 47.97
CA ARG A 501 26.73 41.85 47.12
C ARG A 501 28.22 41.46 47.25
N ALA A 502 28.77 40.85 46.22
CA ALA A 502 30.20 40.55 46.09
C ALA A 502 30.83 41.31 44.92
N LYS A 503 32.16 41.37 44.85
CA LYS A 503 32.83 41.98 43.71
C LYS A 503 32.61 41.11 42.46
N ARG A 504 32.63 41.73 41.29
CA ARG A 504 32.46 41.04 40.01
C ARG A 504 33.47 39.88 39.89
N GLY A 505 32.97 38.66 39.72
CA GLY A 505 33.77 37.43 39.61
C GLY A 505 33.94 36.63 40.90
N GLU A 506 33.46 37.13 42.05
CA GLU A 506 33.53 36.43 43.34
C GLU A 506 32.35 35.48 43.67
N PRO A 507 31.09 35.70 43.22
CA PRO A 507 30.01 34.75 43.46
C PRO A 507 30.29 33.39 42.82
N GLN A 508 30.17 32.31 43.59
CA GLN A 508 30.35 30.94 43.12
C GLN A 508 29.05 30.15 43.29
N VAL A 509 28.13 30.33 42.35
CA VAL A 509 26.84 29.62 42.34
C VAL A 509 27.01 28.28 41.64
N GLU A 510 26.75 27.20 42.38
CA GLU A 510 26.65 25.84 41.86
C GLU A 510 25.19 25.51 41.59
N VAL A 511 24.89 25.10 40.36
CA VAL A 511 23.55 24.69 39.93
C VAL A 511 23.56 23.19 39.67
N THR A 512 22.63 22.47 40.28
CA THR A 512 22.50 21.02 40.19
C THR A 512 21.16 20.67 39.55
N PHE A 513 21.22 19.82 38.51
CA PHE A 513 20.06 19.25 37.82
C PHE A 513 19.99 17.77 38.17
N GLU A 514 18.88 17.31 38.73
CA GLU A 514 18.69 15.94 39.17
C GLU A 514 17.36 15.39 38.64
N ILE A 515 17.38 14.20 38.03
CA ILE A 515 16.18 13.53 37.51
C ILE A 515 15.94 12.30 38.37
N ASP A 516 14.74 12.20 38.96
CA ASP A 516 14.38 11.09 39.84
C ASP A 516 13.92 9.83 39.09
N ALA A 517 13.69 8.74 39.83
CA ALA A 517 13.24 7.46 39.28
C ALA A 517 11.85 7.52 38.61
N ASN A 518 11.09 8.60 38.80
CA ASN A 518 9.79 8.84 38.17
C ASN A 518 9.91 9.78 36.95
N GLY A 519 11.13 10.19 36.58
CA GLY A 519 11.38 11.08 35.45
C GLY A 519 11.08 12.56 35.72
N ILE A 520 10.99 12.97 37.00
CA ILE A 520 10.74 14.37 37.38
C ILE A 520 12.08 15.12 37.52
N LEU A 521 12.17 16.31 36.92
CA LEU A 521 13.35 17.18 36.99
C LEU A 521 13.30 18.07 38.24
N ASN A 522 14.31 17.92 39.10
CA ASN A 522 14.59 18.79 40.23
C ASN A 522 15.79 19.69 39.90
N VAL A 523 15.66 20.99 40.17
CA VAL A 523 16.71 21.98 39.93
C VAL A 523 17.02 22.68 41.23
N SER A 524 18.29 22.67 41.65
CA SER A 524 18.74 23.39 42.84
C SER A 524 19.93 24.28 42.50
N ALA A 525 20.06 25.40 43.20
CA ALA A 525 21.17 26.32 43.08
C ALA A 525 21.66 26.73 44.47
N ARG A 526 22.98 26.71 44.66
CA ARG A 526 23.64 27.02 45.92
C ARG A 526 24.82 27.95 45.70
N ASP A 527 24.87 29.05 46.43
CA ASP A 527 26.10 29.84 46.54
C ASP A 527 27.09 29.12 47.48
N LYS A 528 28.27 28.78 46.96
CA LYS A 528 29.34 28.07 47.70
C LYS A 528 29.92 28.88 48.85
N LYS A 529 29.80 30.22 48.83
CA LYS A 529 30.40 31.09 49.84
C LYS A 529 29.46 31.38 51.01
N THR A 530 28.22 31.78 50.73
CA THR A 530 27.24 32.14 51.76
C THR A 530 26.38 30.96 52.22
N GLY A 531 26.35 29.89 51.44
CA GLY A 531 25.46 28.75 51.70
C GLY A 531 23.99 29.03 51.37
N ALA A 532 23.66 30.20 50.82
CA ALA A 532 22.32 30.51 50.32
C ALA A 532 21.91 29.49 49.26
N LYS A 533 20.68 28.98 49.36
CA LYS A 533 20.12 27.95 48.47
C LYS A 533 18.78 28.41 47.92
N ALA A 534 18.51 28.02 46.69
CA ALA A 534 17.18 28.05 46.10
C ALA A 534 16.96 26.72 45.37
N GLU A 535 15.81 26.09 45.58
CA GLU A 535 15.43 24.83 44.94
C GLU A 535 14.05 24.98 44.30
N THR A 536 13.86 24.32 43.17
CA THR A 536 12.56 24.22 42.51
C THR A 536 12.43 22.86 41.87
N THR A 537 11.23 22.29 41.91
CA THR A 537 10.89 21.11 41.13
C THR A 537 10.20 21.57 39.86
N ILE A 538 10.79 21.29 38.70
CA ILE A 538 10.18 21.62 37.42
C ILE A 538 9.28 20.45 37.02
N SER A 539 8.04 20.51 37.50
CA SER A 539 6.95 19.68 37.02
C SER A 539 6.26 20.40 35.86
N ASN A 540 5.91 19.67 34.78
CA ASN A 540 5.18 20.21 33.64
C ASN A 540 3.75 20.62 34.07
N ASN A 541 3.62 21.82 34.64
CA ASN A 541 2.40 22.31 35.30
C ASN A 541 1.50 23.16 34.38
N ARG A 542 1.64 23.09 33.06
CA ARG A 542 0.58 23.53 32.15
C ARG A 542 -0.20 22.31 31.68
N GLY A 543 -1.33 22.07 32.34
CA GLY A 543 -2.29 21.03 31.96
C GLY A 543 -2.74 20.10 33.08
N ARG A 544 -2.23 20.24 34.31
CA ARG A 544 -2.80 19.54 35.47
C ARG A 544 -3.69 20.47 36.29
N LEU A 545 -4.91 19.99 36.46
CA LEU A 545 -6.02 20.53 37.24
C LEU A 545 -5.57 20.75 38.69
N SER A 546 -5.99 21.86 39.31
CA SER A 546 -5.73 22.14 40.73
C SER A 546 -6.34 21.05 41.63
N GLN A 547 -5.95 20.94 42.91
CA GLN A 547 -6.60 19.95 43.80
C GLN A 547 -8.11 20.22 43.95
N GLU A 548 -8.54 21.49 43.90
CA GLU A 548 -9.95 21.86 43.84
C GLU A 548 -10.61 21.47 42.51
N ASP A 549 -9.89 21.57 41.39
CA ASP A 549 -10.36 21.03 40.12
C ASP A 549 -10.38 19.50 40.15
N ILE A 550 -9.39 18.81 40.72
CA ILE A 550 -9.35 17.34 40.84
C ILE A 550 -10.49 16.88 41.75
N ASP A 551 -10.73 17.53 42.87
CA ASP A 551 -11.83 17.21 43.77
C ASP A 551 -13.18 17.53 43.10
N ARG A 552 -13.26 18.61 42.29
CA ARG A 552 -14.43 18.90 41.45
C ARG A 552 -14.60 17.89 40.33
N MET A 553 -13.54 17.45 39.64
CA MET A 553 -13.59 16.50 38.53
C MET A 553 -13.79 15.07 39.04
N VAL A 554 -13.36 14.73 40.26
CA VAL A 554 -13.69 13.47 40.95
C VAL A 554 -15.14 13.50 41.42
N ALA A 555 -15.63 14.62 41.97
CA ALA A 555 -17.04 14.78 42.32
C ALA A 555 -17.95 14.80 41.08
N GLU A 556 -17.52 15.43 39.99
CA GLU A 556 -18.18 15.43 38.68
C GLU A 556 -18.06 14.07 38.01
N ALA A 557 -16.93 13.36 38.10
CA ALA A 557 -16.80 12.00 37.57
C ALA A 557 -17.59 10.97 38.37
N ASP A 558 -17.73 11.13 39.70
CA ASP A 558 -18.64 10.32 40.52
C ASP A 558 -20.11 10.67 40.25
N LYS A 559 -20.40 11.92 39.88
CA LYS A 559 -21.72 12.35 39.41
C LYS A 559 -22.01 11.82 38.01
N PHE A 560 -21.10 11.93 37.04
CA PHE A 560 -21.21 11.36 35.70
C PHE A 560 -21.23 9.85 35.74
N LYS A 561 -20.49 9.18 36.63
CA LYS A 561 -20.61 7.73 36.84
C LYS A 561 -21.96 7.34 37.44
N LYS A 562 -22.57 8.19 38.28
CA LYS A 562 -23.94 7.99 38.79
C LYS A 562 -24.98 8.29 37.72
N ASP A 563 -24.83 9.37 36.95
CA ASP A 563 -25.72 9.80 35.87
C ASP A 563 -25.63 8.81 34.69
N ASP A 564 -24.44 8.32 34.34
CA ASP A 564 -24.20 7.26 33.35
C ASP A 564 -24.72 5.91 33.85
N ALA A 565 -24.55 5.57 35.13
CA ALA A 565 -25.14 4.36 35.70
C ALA A 565 -26.67 4.46 35.82
N GLU A 566 -27.22 5.65 36.07
CA GLU A 566 -28.66 5.91 36.12
C GLU A 566 -29.26 5.93 34.71
N MET A 567 -28.54 6.46 33.72
CA MET A 567 -28.89 6.40 32.31
C MET A 567 -28.80 4.97 31.77
N LEU A 568 -27.74 4.21 32.10
CA LEU A 568 -27.64 2.78 31.80
C LEU A 568 -28.77 2.00 32.44
N ARG A 569 -29.06 2.20 33.74
CA ARG A 569 -30.18 1.54 34.41
C ARG A 569 -31.52 1.93 33.81
N ARG A 570 -31.69 3.18 33.39
CA ARG A 570 -32.90 3.66 32.72
C ARG A 570 -33.07 3.02 31.35
N ILE A 571 -32.00 2.92 30.56
CA ILE A 571 -32.01 2.21 29.27
C ILE A 571 -32.28 0.72 29.49
N GLU A 572 -31.64 0.09 30.48
CA GLU A 572 -31.88 -1.31 30.86
C GLU A 572 -33.34 -1.51 31.29
N ALA A 573 -33.89 -0.67 32.18
CA ALA A 573 -35.28 -0.76 32.64
C ALA A 573 -36.29 -0.52 31.51
N ARG A 574 -35.97 0.37 30.55
CA ARG A 574 -36.78 0.60 29.35
C ARG A 574 -36.80 -0.64 28.47
N ASN A 575 -35.63 -1.20 28.17
CA ASN A 575 -35.48 -2.43 27.39
C ASN A 575 -36.15 -3.61 28.11
N ASP A 576 -36.06 -3.68 29.43
CA ASP A 576 -36.69 -4.70 30.26
C ASP A 576 -38.22 -4.63 30.22
N LEU A 577 -38.77 -3.41 30.28
CA LEU A 577 -40.21 -3.18 30.11
C LEU A 577 -40.64 -3.54 28.69
N GLU A 578 -39.89 -3.12 27.67
CA GLU A 578 -40.18 -3.43 26.27
C GLU A 578 -40.16 -4.95 26.00
N GLN A 579 -39.14 -5.65 26.50
CA GLN A 579 -39.05 -7.11 26.42
C GLN A 579 -40.18 -7.79 27.22
N PHE A 580 -40.56 -7.24 28.37
CA PHE A 580 -41.68 -7.77 29.14
C PHE A 580 -43.02 -7.58 28.40
N ILE A 581 -43.25 -6.40 27.81
CA ILE A 581 -44.40 -6.12 26.94
C ILE A 581 -44.43 -7.14 25.81
N TYR A 582 -43.32 -7.36 25.11
CA TYR A 582 -43.26 -8.30 23.99
C TYR A 582 -43.56 -9.74 24.42
N ARG A 583 -42.99 -10.21 25.54
CA ARG A 583 -43.31 -11.54 26.10
C ARG A 583 -44.78 -11.64 26.53
N ALA A 584 -45.32 -10.58 27.14
CA ALA A 584 -46.71 -10.53 27.53
C ALA A 584 -47.66 -10.58 26.32
N ILE A 585 -47.32 -9.93 25.20
CA ILE A 585 -48.07 -10.03 23.93
C ILE A 585 -48.16 -11.48 23.48
N GLU A 586 -47.03 -12.18 23.45
CA GLU A 586 -46.97 -13.58 23.02
C GLU A 586 -47.78 -14.51 23.95
N MET A 587 -47.67 -14.34 25.28
CA MET A 587 -48.44 -15.16 26.23
C MET A 587 -49.94 -14.83 26.25
N ALA A 588 -50.33 -13.58 26.01
CA ALA A 588 -51.75 -13.18 25.95
C ALA A 588 -52.46 -13.77 24.73
N ARG A 589 -51.76 -13.87 23.58
CA ARG A 589 -52.26 -14.52 22.34
C ARG A 589 -52.67 -15.98 22.56
N GLU A 590 -52.06 -16.69 23.51
CA GLU A 590 -52.39 -18.08 23.82
C GLU A 590 -53.64 -18.26 24.71
N LYS A 591 -54.04 -17.23 25.48
CA LYS A 591 -55.10 -17.34 26.51
C LYS A 591 -56.35 -16.49 26.25
N GLY A 592 -56.29 -15.47 25.39
CA GLY A 592 -57.45 -14.72 24.92
C GLY A 592 -58.15 -13.84 25.97
N ASP A 593 -57.42 -13.30 26.96
CA ASP A 593 -57.98 -12.36 27.94
C ASP A 593 -57.86 -10.91 27.44
N THR A 594 -58.98 -10.32 27.06
CA THR A 594 -59.06 -8.96 26.49
C THR A 594 -58.58 -7.86 27.44
N ASN A 595 -58.68 -8.07 28.76
CA ASN A 595 -58.23 -7.07 29.74
C ASN A 595 -56.69 -7.03 29.81
N VAL A 596 -56.04 -8.19 29.68
CA VAL A 596 -54.58 -8.32 29.65
C VAL A 596 -54.03 -7.72 28.36
N GLU A 597 -54.68 -7.97 27.22
CA GLU A 597 -54.29 -7.38 25.93
C GLU A 597 -54.39 -5.84 25.92
N SER A 598 -55.43 -5.28 26.54
CA SER A 598 -55.57 -3.83 26.68
C SER A 598 -54.45 -3.25 27.53
N ALA A 599 -54.15 -3.85 28.69
CA ALA A 599 -53.09 -3.37 29.58
C ALA A 599 -51.70 -3.40 28.92
N ILE A 600 -51.44 -4.42 28.10
CA ILE A 600 -50.19 -4.56 27.32
C ILE A 600 -50.10 -3.45 26.26
N ARG A 601 -51.18 -3.18 25.52
CA ARG A 601 -51.20 -2.10 24.53
C ARG A 601 -50.98 -0.74 25.19
N ASP A 602 -51.66 -0.47 26.30
CA ASP A 602 -51.52 0.76 27.06
C ASP A 602 -50.10 0.94 27.63
N ALA A 603 -49.42 -0.16 27.96
CA ALA A 603 -48.03 -0.10 28.40
C ALA A 603 -47.05 0.16 27.26
N ARG A 604 -47.30 -0.41 26.07
CA ARG A 604 -46.48 -0.17 24.87
C ARG A 604 -46.62 1.26 24.37
N ASP A 605 -47.85 1.73 24.18
CA ASP A 605 -48.10 3.06 23.66
C ASP A 605 -47.57 4.12 24.65
N TRP A 606 -47.70 3.88 25.97
CA TRP A 606 -47.06 4.73 26.98
C TRP A 606 -45.53 4.73 26.90
N LEU A 607 -44.90 3.58 26.61
CA LEU A 607 -43.45 3.50 26.46
C LEU A 607 -42.95 4.31 25.25
N GLU A 608 -43.67 4.24 24.13
CA GLU A 608 -43.40 5.01 22.92
C GLU A 608 -43.55 6.52 23.16
N ASP A 609 -44.61 6.94 23.85
CA ASP A 609 -44.89 8.37 24.11
C ASP A 609 -44.00 8.99 25.21
N HIS A 610 -43.35 8.17 26.04
CA HIS A 610 -42.52 8.63 27.16
C HIS A 610 -41.06 8.21 26.98
N GLU A 611 -40.44 8.68 25.89
CA GLU A 611 -39.02 8.47 25.60
C GLU A 611 -38.12 8.96 26.75
N GLU A 612 -38.52 10.07 27.37
CA GLU A 612 -37.81 10.67 28.51
C GLU A 612 -38.15 10.07 29.90
N ALA A 613 -38.95 9.00 29.98
CA ALA A 613 -39.41 8.41 31.24
C ALA A 613 -38.25 8.02 32.17
N THR A 614 -38.34 8.43 33.44
CA THR A 614 -37.34 8.13 34.46
C THR A 614 -37.28 6.62 34.77
N LEU A 615 -36.15 6.16 35.31
CA LEU A 615 -35.95 4.76 35.73
C LEU A 615 -37.13 4.25 36.59
N ARG A 616 -37.55 5.06 37.56
CA ARG A 616 -38.65 4.70 38.46
C ARG A 616 -39.98 4.56 37.73
N GLU A 617 -40.28 5.45 36.79
CA GLU A 617 -41.51 5.37 36.00
C GLU A 617 -41.53 4.13 35.11
N LEU A 618 -40.39 3.78 34.51
CA LEU A 618 -40.24 2.55 33.73
C LEU A 618 -40.43 1.30 34.59
N GLU A 619 -39.77 1.23 35.75
CA GLU A 619 -39.92 0.11 36.69
C GLU A 619 -41.33 0.00 37.27
N ASP A 620 -41.96 1.12 37.63
CA ASP A 620 -43.33 1.14 38.15
C ASP A 620 -44.33 0.73 37.07
N LYS A 621 -44.16 1.20 35.83
CA LYS A 621 -44.98 0.78 34.69
C LYS A 621 -44.81 -0.72 34.42
N LYS A 622 -43.58 -1.25 34.48
CA LYS A 622 -43.31 -2.69 34.40
C LYS A 622 -43.98 -3.48 35.51
N ARG A 623 -43.87 -3.04 36.77
CA ARG A 623 -44.54 -3.70 37.92
C ARG A 623 -46.05 -3.64 37.87
N MET A 624 -46.62 -2.57 37.32
CA MET A 624 -48.06 -2.46 37.08
C MET A 624 -48.49 -3.48 36.02
N LEU A 625 -47.78 -3.52 34.89
CA LEU A 625 -48.04 -4.47 33.83
C LEU A 625 -47.86 -5.92 34.33
N GLU A 626 -46.78 -6.22 35.03
CA GLU A 626 -46.54 -7.53 35.66
C GLU A 626 -47.68 -7.94 36.59
N ARG A 627 -48.24 -7.02 37.38
CA ARG A 627 -49.39 -7.33 38.26
C ARG A 627 -50.67 -7.62 37.50
N MET A 628 -50.88 -6.98 36.36
CA MET A 628 -52.05 -7.19 35.50
C MET A 628 -51.90 -8.44 34.63
N VAL A 629 -50.66 -8.78 34.26
CA VAL A 629 -50.29 -9.95 33.44
C VAL A 629 -49.98 -11.18 34.31
N ARG A 630 -50.09 -11.08 35.64
CA ARG A 630 -49.86 -12.22 36.54
C ARG A 630 -50.86 -13.33 36.22
N PHE A 631 -50.34 -14.39 35.61
CA PHE A 631 -50.99 -15.67 35.45
C PHE A 631 -50.98 -16.48 36.75
#